data_AF-A0A849MHC5-F1
#
_entry.id   AF-A0A849MHC5-F1
#
_cell.length_a   1.000
_cell.length_b   1.000
_cell.length_c   1.000
_cell.angle_alpha   90.00
_cell.angle_beta   90.00
_cell.angle_gamma   90.00
#
_symmetry.space_group_name_H-M   'P 1'
#
loop_
_entity.id
_entity.type
_entity.pdbx_description
1 polymer ?
#
loop_
_entity_poly.entity_id
_entity_poly.type
_entity_poly.pdbx_seq_one_letter_code
_entity_poly.pdbx_strand_id
1 'polypeptide(L)'
;MANTSLTLGKHWESFIKEKVANGRYGSASELVRDSLRLLEERDLKMEALRVALIEGEESGSAGKLDIDSIKRKGRVKARNAAAKKNK
;
A
#
# COMPACT_ATOMS: atom_id res chain seq x y z
N MET A 1 18.74 -19.40 0.34
CA MET A 1 18.80 -17.99 0.77
C MET A 1 20.14 -17.42 0.35
N ALA A 2 20.17 -16.22 -0.24
CA ALA A 2 21.43 -15.51 -0.46
C ALA A 2 21.88 -14.87 0.86
N ASN A 3 23.18 -14.92 1.15
CA ASN A 3 23.77 -14.23 2.30
C ASN A 3 24.41 -12.91 1.80
N THR A 4 24.13 -11.82 2.49
CA THR A 4 24.63 -10.49 2.14
C THR A 4 25.22 -9.84 3.40
N SER A 5 26.51 -9.49 3.34
CA SER A 5 27.16 -8.71 4.38
C SER A 5 26.94 -7.22 4.11
N LEU A 6 26.49 -6.48 5.11
CA LEU A 6 26.17 -5.05 5.01
C LEU A 6 26.90 -4.30 6.13
N THR A 7 27.64 -3.25 5.76
CA THR A 7 28.21 -2.31 6.73
C THR A 7 27.22 -1.17 6.94
N LEU A 8 26.82 -0.93 8.18
CA LEU A 8 25.84 0.10 8.53
C LEU A 8 26.51 1.21 9.34
N GLY A 9 25.93 2.41 9.29
CA GLY A 9 26.37 3.51 10.15
C GLY A 9 26.04 3.26 11.62
N LYS A 10 26.79 3.89 12.54
CA LYS A 10 26.65 3.76 14.00
C LYS A 10 25.21 3.90 14.52
N HIS A 11 24.43 4.79 13.90
CA HIS A 11 23.01 4.98 14.22
C HIS A 11 22.20 3.69 14.04
N TRP A 12 22.33 3.06 12.88
CA TRP A 12 21.58 1.86 12.51
C TRP A 12 22.03 0.63 13.32
N GLU A 13 23.32 0.51 13.59
CA GLU A 13 23.81 -0.55 14.48
C GLU A 13 23.20 -0.44 15.89
N SER A 14 23.15 0.78 16.43
CA SER A 14 22.57 1.03 17.77
C SER A 14 21.06 0.76 17.77
N PHE A 15 20.36 1.22 16.73
CA PHE A 15 18.93 0.96 16.55
C PHE A 15 18.63 -0.54 16.47
N ILE A 16 19.36 -1.30 15.64
CA ILE A 16 19.16 -2.74 15.50
C ILE A 16 19.43 -3.44 16.83
N LYS A 17 20.52 -3.09 17.53
CA LYS A 17 20.82 -3.64 18.86
C LYS A 17 19.70 -3.40 19.85
N GLU A 18 19.15 -2.19 19.91
CA GLU A 18 18.02 -1.87 20.79
C GLU A 18 16.78 -2.71 20.46
N LYS A 19 16.43 -2.83 19.17
CA LYS A 19 15.25 -3.58 18.71
C LYS A 19 15.37 -5.09 18.86
N VAL A 20 16.60 -5.62 18.87
CA VAL A 20 16.83 -7.03 19.21
C VAL A 20 16.83 -7.21 20.73
N ALA A 21 17.50 -6.34 21.48
CA ALA A 21 17.60 -6.43 22.93
C ALA A 21 16.25 -6.30 23.65
N ASN A 22 15.32 -5.51 23.11
CA ASN A 22 13.97 -5.40 23.65
C ASN A 22 13.03 -6.55 23.23
N GLY A 23 13.54 -7.55 22.51
CA GLY A 23 12.79 -8.75 22.12
C GLY A 23 11.81 -8.55 20.97
N ARG A 24 11.76 -7.38 20.33
CA ARG A 24 10.87 -7.15 19.19
C ARG A 24 11.28 -7.96 17.95
N TYR A 25 12.57 -8.23 17.78
CA TYR A 25 13.10 -9.09 16.72
C TYR A 25 14.12 -10.08 17.30
N GLY A 26 14.13 -11.32 16.81
CA GLY A 26 15.07 -12.35 17.22
C GLY A 26 16.47 -12.20 16.62
N SER A 27 16.62 -11.41 15.55
CA SER A 27 17.93 -11.11 14.94
C SER A 27 17.92 -9.83 14.11
N ALA A 28 19.12 -9.31 13.82
CA ALA A 28 19.30 -8.22 12.87
C ALA A 28 18.75 -8.56 11.46
N SER A 29 18.98 -9.80 11.00
CA SER A 29 18.51 -10.25 9.69
C SER A 29 16.99 -10.30 9.60
N GLU A 30 16.30 -10.62 10.70
CA GLU A 30 14.84 -10.60 10.76
C GLU A 30 14.31 -9.17 10.65
N LEU A 31 14.86 -8.24 11.43
CA LEU A 31 14.52 -6.81 11.36
C LEU A 31 14.72 -6.26 9.94
N VAL A 32 15.86 -6.56 9.31
CA VAL A 32 16.16 -6.10 7.95
C VAL A 32 15.15 -6.66 6.95
N ARG A 33 14.80 -7.94 7.02
CA ARG A 33 13.78 -8.53 6.14
C ARG A 33 12.41 -7.88 6.32
N ASP A 34 11.98 -7.68 7.57
CA ASP A 34 10.72 -7.00 7.87
C ASP A 34 10.71 -5.56 7.32
N SER A 35 11.82 -4.85 7.49
CA SER A 35 11.99 -3.48 6.98
C SER A 35 11.95 -3.43 5.45
N LEU A 36 12.59 -4.38 4.77
CA LEU A 36 12.56 -4.48 3.31
C LEU A 36 11.17 -4.81 2.79
N ARG A 37 10.43 -5.70 3.47
CA ARG A 37 9.04 -5.99 3.13
C ARG A 37 8.16 -4.75 3.27
N LEU A 38 8.34 -3.97 4.34
CA LEU A 38 7.59 -2.72 4.52
C LEU A 38 7.93 -1.68 3.44
N LEU A 39 9.20 -1.61 3.01
CA LEU A 39 9.63 -0.76 1.91
C LEU A 39 8.96 -1.18 0.60
N GLU A 40 8.99 -2.48 0.26
CA GLU A 40 8.34 -3.03 -0.92
C GLU A 40 6.84 -2.75 -0.94
N GLU A 41 6.14 -2.99 0.19
CA GLU A 41 4.71 -2.70 0.31
C GLU A 41 4.39 -1.22 0.10
N ARG A 42 5.25 -0.33 0.60
CA ARG A 42 5.11 1.11 0.40
C ARG A 42 5.31 1.49 -1.06
N ASP A 43 6.34 0.95 -1.71
CA ASP A 43 6.64 1.25 -3.11
C ASP A 43 5.53 0.76 -4.04
N LEU A 44 4.98 -0.44 -3.79
CA LEU A 44 3.82 -0.96 -4.51
C LEU A 44 2.58 -0.06 -4.35
N LYS A 45 2.29 0.42 -3.13
CA LYS A 45 1.17 1.34 -2.88
C LYS A 45 1.39 2.69 -3.56
N MET A 46 2.61 3.20 -3.53
CA MET A 46 2.96 4.46 -4.19
C MET A 46 2.79 4.35 -5.71
N GLU A 47 3.21 3.23 -6.29
CA GLU A 47 3.06 3.01 -7.72
C GLU A 47 1.60 2.86 -8.13
N ALA A 48 0.81 2.08 -7.38
CA ALA A 48 -0.62 1.97 -7.61
C ALA A 48 -1.33 3.33 -7.52
N LEU A 49 -0.92 4.20 -6.59
CA LEU A 49 -1.46 5.55 -6.48
C LEU A 49 -1.10 6.42 -7.69
N ARG A 50 0.14 6.36 -8.17
CA ARG A 50 0.57 7.10 -9.37
C ARG A 50 -0.22 6.67 -10.60
N VAL A 51 -0.37 5.36 -10.80
CA VAL A 51 -1.18 4.82 -11.91
C VAL A 51 -2.62 5.31 -11.81
N ALA A 52 -3.25 5.23 -10.64
CA ALA A 52 -4.62 5.70 -10.45
C ALA A 52 -4.80 7.21 -10.69
N LEU A 53 -3.78 8.02 -10.37
CA LEU A 53 -3.78 9.46 -10.68
C LEU A 53 -3.69 9.71 -12.18
N ILE A 54 -2.76 9.03 -12.88
CA ILE A 54 -2.62 9.12 -14.34
C ILE A 54 -3.93 8.71 -15.02
N GLU A 55 -4.51 7.57 -14.64
CA GLU A 55 -5.81 7.11 -15.15
C GLU A 55 -6.91 8.16 -14.91
N GLY A 56 -6.90 8.82 -13.75
CA GLY A 56 -7.83 9.90 -13.43
C GLY A 56 -7.65 11.12 -14.34
N GLU A 57 -6.40 11.55 -14.55
CA GLU A 57 -6.04 12.69 -15.42
C GLU A 57 -6.38 12.41 -16.89
N GLU A 58 -6.15 11.18 -17.36
CA GLU A 58 -6.45 10.74 -18.72
C GLU A 58 -7.94 10.43 -18.95
N SER A 59 -8.75 10.30 -17.89
CA SER A 59 -10.19 9.99 -17.98
C SER A 59 -11.04 11.12 -18.58
N GLY A 60 -10.44 12.27 -18.86
CA GLY A 60 -11.09 13.43 -19.46
C GLY A 60 -11.70 14.38 -18.45
N SER A 61 -12.61 15.25 -18.89
CA SER A 61 -13.20 16.27 -18.03
C SER A 61 -14.17 15.66 -17.01
N ALA A 62 -13.89 15.88 -15.72
CA ALA A 62 -14.77 15.45 -14.62
C ALA A 62 -16.12 16.19 -14.60
N GLY A 63 -16.24 17.33 -15.29
CA GLY A 63 -17.43 18.19 -15.25
C GLY A 63 -17.72 18.75 -13.86
N LYS A 64 -18.98 19.12 -13.60
CA LYS A 64 -19.43 19.62 -12.30
C LYS A 64 -19.65 18.47 -11.32
N LEU A 65 -19.12 18.60 -10.11
CA LEU A 65 -19.36 17.64 -9.03
C LEU A 65 -20.81 17.72 -8.53
N ASP A 66 -21.56 16.63 -8.70
CA ASP A 66 -22.91 16.43 -8.15
C ASP A 66 -22.96 15.11 -7.35
N ILE A 67 -22.82 15.24 -6.03
CA ILE A 67 -22.75 14.11 -5.11
C ILE A 67 -24.07 13.32 -5.06
N ASP A 68 -25.21 13.99 -5.19
CA ASP A 68 -26.52 13.34 -5.09
C ASP A 68 -26.82 12.49 -6.32
N SER A 69 -26.47 12.99 -7.51
CA SER A 69 -26.54 12.23 -8.75
C SER A 69 -25.60 11.01 -8.71
N ILE A 70 -24.37 11.17 -8.20
CA ILE A 70 -23.41 10.06 -8.03
C ILE A 70 -23.99 8.99 -7.10
N LYS A 71 -24.50 9.36 -5.93
CA LYS A 71 -25.12 8.43 -4.97
C LYS A 71 -26.31 7.69 -5.59
N ARG A 72 -27.17 8.40 -6.30
CA ARG A 72 -28.35 7.83 -6.97
C ARG A 72 -27.93 6.79 -8.02
N LYS A 73 -26.96 7.12 -8.89
CA LYS A 73 -26.41 6.20 -9.90
C LYS A 73 -25.80 4.96 -9.25
N GLY A 74 -25.05 5.12 -8.16
CA GLY A 74 -24.47 4.02 -7.39
C GLY A 74 -25.52 3.04 -6.85
N ARG A 75 -26.61 3.55 -6.24
CA ARG A 75 -27.71 2.71 -5.73
C ARG A 75 -28.41 1.93 -6.84
N VAL A 76 -28.64 2.56 -7.99
CA VAL A 76 -29.25 1.89 -9.16
C VAL A 76 -28.36 0.75 -9.66
N LYS A 77 -27.04 0.98 -9.76
CA LYS A 77 -26.07 -0.05 -10.18
C LYS A 77 -26.06 -1.24 -9.21
N ALA A 78 -26.06 -0.98 -7.90
CA ALA A 78 -26.09 -2.01 -6.87
C ALA A 78 -27.38 -2.86 -6.93
N ARG A 79 -28.55 -2.22 -7.08
CA ARG A 79 -29.84 -2.92 -7.25
C ARG A 79 -29.83 -3.83 -8.48
N ASN A 80 -29.32 -3.34 -9.60
CA ASN A 80 -29.26 -4.09 -10.85
C ASN A 80 -28.28 -5.28 -10.76
N ALA A 81 -27.18 -5.14 -10.03
CA ALA A 81 -26.25 -6.24 -9.77
C ALA A 81 -26.90 -7.34 -8.90
N ALA A 82 -27.68 -6.97 -7.88
CA ALA A 82 -28.42 -7.92 -7.04
C ALA A 82 -29.49 -8.68 -7.83
N ALA A 83 -30.23 -7.98 -8.71
CA ALA A 83 -31.24 -8.61 -9.56
C ALA A 83 -30.65 -9.61 -10.58
N LYS A 84 -29.44 -9.34 -11.10
CA LYS A 84 -28.73 -10.26 -12.00
C LYS A 84 -28.22 -11.54 -11.31
N LYS A 85 -28.01 -11.50 -9.99
CA LYS A 85 -27.49 -12.65 -9.21
C LYS A 85 -28.60 -13.62 -8.79
N ASN A 86 -29.86 -13.17 -8.82
CA ASN A 86 -31.05 -13.95 -8.46
C ASN A 86 -31.78 -14.54 -9.69
N LYS A 87 -31.15 -14.49 -10.86
CA LYS A 87 -31.61 -15.08 -12.11
C LYS A 87 -30.58 -16.08 -12.59
#